data_AF-A0A1U7RGD6-F1
#
_entry.id   AF-A0A1U7RGD6-F1
#
_cell.length_a   1.000
_cell.length_b   1.000
_cell.length_c   1.000
_cell.angle_alpha   90.00
_cell.angle_beta   90.00
_cell.angle_gamma   90.00
#
_symmetry.space_group_name_H-M   'P 1'
#
loop_
_entity.id
_entity.type
_entity.pdbx_description
1 polymer ?
#
loop_
_entity_poly.entity_id
_entity_poly.type
_entity_poly.pdbx_seq_one_letter_code
_entity_poly.pdbx_strand_id
1 'polypeptide(L)'
;MEALIPVINKLQDVFNTVGADIIQLPQIVVVGTQSSGKSSVLESLVGRDLLPRGTGVVTRRPLILQLVHVSPEDKRKTTGEENDPATWKNSRHLSKGVEAEEWGKFLHTKNKLYTDFDEIRQEIENETERISGNNKGVSPEPIHLKVFSPNVVNLTLVDLPGMTKVPVGDQPKDIELQIRELILRFISNPNSIILAVTAANTDMATSEALKISREVDPDGRRTLAVITKLDLMDAGTDAMDVLMGRVIPVKLGIIGVVNRLAIKIE
;
A
#
# COMPACT_ATOMS: atom_id res chain seq x y z
N MET A 1 9.59 -3.80 -13.20
CA MET A 1 9.90 -2.51 -12.56
C MET A 1 11.33 -2.07 -12.89
N GLU A 2 12.30 -3.00 -12.90
CA GLU A 2 13.72 -2.76 -13.24
C GLU A 2 13.98 -1.97 -14.53
N ALA A 3 13.29 -2.24 -15.63
CA ALA A 3 13.49 -1.50 -16.89
C ALA A 3 12.92 -0.07 -16.86
N LEU A 4 11.99 0.22 -15.94
CA LEU A 4 11.35 1.54 -15.82
C LEU A 4 12.20 2.49 -14.96
N ILE A 5 12.97 1.94 -14.02
CA ILE A 5 13.84 2.71 -13.12
C ILE A 5 14.84 3.57 -13.93
N PRO A 6 15.64 3.03 -14.87
CA PRO A 6 16.56 3.84 -15.68
C PRO A 6 15.86 4.90 -16.53
N VAL A 7 14.64 4.61 -17.00
CA VAL A 7 13.88 5.56 -17.84
C VAL A 7 13.36 6.73 -17.00
N ILE A 8 12.78 6.44 -15.84
CA ILE A 8 12.31 7.47 -14.89
C ILE A 8 13.50 8.31 -14.41
N ASN A 9 14.61 7.68 -14.05
CA ASN A 9 15.80 8.39 -13.61
C ASN A 9 16.33 9.31 -14.72
N LYS A 10 16.43 8.83 -15.96
CA LYS A 10 16.81 9.67 -17.12
C LYS A 10 15.85 10.84 -17.34
N LEU A 11 14.55 10.64 -17.18
CA LEU A 11 13.57 11.73 -17.29
C LEU A 11 13.78 12.74 -16.16
N GLN A 12 13.98 12.28 -14.92
CA GLN A 12 14.27 13.16 -13.78
C GLN A 12 15.54 13.98 -14.00
N ASP A 13 16.61 13.37 -14.55
CA ASP A 13 17.85 14.07 -14.89
C ASP A 13 17.62 15.17 -15.94
N VAL A 14 16.79 14.90 -16.94
CA VAL A 14 16.38 15.90 -17.94
C VAL A 14 15.64 17.05 -17.24
N PHE A 15 14.62 16.78 -16.43
CA PHE A 15 13.85 17.82 -15.72
C PHE A 15 14.73 18.68 -14.80
N ASN A 16 15.64 18.06 -14.07
CA ASN A 16 16.60 18.76 -13.21
C ASN A 16 17.52 19.69 -14.02
N THR A 17 17.90 19.30 -15.23
CA THR A 17 18.79 20.08 -16.11
C THR A 17 18.09 21.32 -16.69
N VAL A 18 16.80 21.22 -17.02
CA VAL A 18 16.01 22.36 -17.53
C VAL A 18 15.39 23.23 -16.45
N GLY A 19 15.57 22.90 -15.16
CA GLY A 19 14.97 23.65 -14.04
C GLY A 19 13.44 23.60 -14.03
N ALA A 20 12.86 22.56 -14.63
CA ALA A 20 11.43 22.35 -14.68
C ALA A 20 11.00 21.44 -13.53
N ASP A 21 9.80 21.66 -12.99
CA ASP A 21 9.24 20.80 -11.95
C ASP A 21 9.13 19.36 -12.45
N ILE A 22 9.62 18.42 -11.64
CA ILE A 22 9.53 16.98 -11.92
C ILE A 22 8.06 16.60 -12.10
N ILE A 23 7.74 15.83 -13.15
CA ILE A 23 6.39 15.29 -13.35
C ILE A 23 5.95 14.54 -12.09
N GLN A 24 4.88 15.02 -11.47
CA GLN A 24 4.25 14.29 -10.36
C GLN A 24 3.58 13.04 -10.91
N LEU A 25 4.15 11.87 -10.61
CA LEU A 25 3.53 10.60 -10.93
C LEU A 25 2.18 10.50 -10.22
N PRO A 26 1.14 9.97 -10.87
CA PRO A 26 -0.17 9.83 -10.26
C PRO A 26 -0.08 8.91 -9.03
N GLN A 27 -0.82 9.27 -8.00
CA GLN A 27 -0.94 8.43 -6.81
C GLN A 27 -1.79 7.20 -7.15
N ILE A 28 -1.36 6.00 -6.75
CA ILE A 28 -2.16 4.80 -6.90
C ILE A 28 -2.96 4.58 -5.61
N VAL A 29 -4.28 4.67 -5.70
CA VAL A 29 -5.18 4.50 -4.56
C VAL A 29 -5.84 3.13 -4.64
N VAL A 30 -5.62 2.28 -3.64
CA VAL A 30 -6.15 0.92 -3.62
C VAL A 30 -7.51 0.88 -2.96
N VAL A 31 -8.52 0.44 -3.70
CA VAL A 31 -9.91 0.36 -3.25
C VAL A 31 -10.42 -1.07 -3.36
N GLY A 32 -11.15 -1.53 -2.35
CA GLY A 32 -11.61 -2.90 -2.29
C GLY A 32 -12.31 -3.24 -0.99
N THR A 33 -13.19 -4.23 -1.02
CA THR A 33 -13.85 -4.75 0.18
C THR A 33 -12.82 -5.32 1.16
N GLN A 34 -13.22 -5.48 2.43
CA GLN A 34 -12.42 -6.23 3.38
C GLN A 34 -12.14 -7.64 2.82
N SER A 35 -10.91 -8.15 3.00
CA SER A 35 -10.46 -9.45 2.47
C SER A 35 -10.38 -9.55 0.94
N SER A 36 -10.56 -8.48 0.16
CA SER A 36 -10.38 -8.53 -1.31
C SER A 36 -8.92 -8.75 -1.75
N GLY A 37 -7.95 -8.71 -0.83
CA GLY A 37 -6.53 -8.91 -1.13
C GLY A 37 -5.75 -7.62 -1.42
N LYS A 38 -6.28 -6.44 -1.05
CA LYS A 38 -5.59 -5.14 -1.21
C LYS A 38 -4.16 -5.14 -0.68
N SER A 39 -3.97 -5.52 0.59
CA SER A 39 -2.67 -5.52 1.24
C SER A 39 -1.70 -6.48 0.55
N SER A 40 -2.18 -7.65 0.10
CA SER A 40 -1.35 -8.60 -0.65
C SER A 40 -0.94 -8.08 -2.04
N VAL A 41 -1.80 -7.31 -2.71
CA VAL A 41 -1.46 -6.64 -3.97
C VAL A 41 -0.43 -5.53 -3.73
N LEU A 42 -0.51 -4.80 -2.63
CA LEU A 42 0.50 -3.80 -2.27
C LEU A 42 1.84 -4.44 -1.93
N GLU A 43 1.84 -5.49 -1.12
CA GLU A 43 3.06 -6.22 -0.75
C GLU A 43 3.73 -6.88 -1.96
N SER A 44 2.96 -7.35 -2.94
CA SER A 44 3.54 -7.89 -4.18
C SER A 44 4.20 -6.82 -5.05
N LEU A 45 3.72 -5.57 -5.00
CA LEU A 45 4.36 -4.43 -5.66
C LEU A 45 5.65 -3.99 -4.95
N VAL A 46 5.70 -4.12 -3.62
CA VAL A 46 6.90 -3.76 -2.84
C VAL A 46 7.93 -4.90 -2.77
N GLY A 47 7.49 -6.15 -2.87
CA GLY A 47 8.34 -7.34 -2.71
C GLY A 47 8.70 -7.68 -1.25
N ARG A 48 7.99 -7.08 -0.27
CA ARG A 48 8.19 -7.27 1.17
C ARG A 48 6.86 -7.37 1.89
N ASP A 49 6.83 -8.17 2.95
CA ASP A 49 5.67 -8.29 3.85
C ASP A 49 5.73 -7.15 4.88
N LEU A 50 5.12 -6.01 4.55
CA LEU A 50 5.21 -4.77 5.36
C LEU A 50 3.87 -4.35 5.97
N LEU A 51 2.75 -4.92 5.50
CA LEU A 51 1.43 -4.53 5.95
C LEU A 51 0.97 -5.46 7.07
N PRO A 52 0.28 -4.94 8.10
CA PRO A 52 -0.36 -5.77 9.11
C PRO A 52 -1.30 -6.78 8.46
N ARG A 53 -1.36 -8.00 9.02
CA ARG A 53 -2.27 -9.07 8.58
C ARG A 53 -3.04 -9.59 9.79
N GLY A 54 -4.34 -9.77 9.65
CA GLY A 54 -5.18 -10.24 10.75
C GLY A 54 -6.63 -10.50 10.35
N THR A 55 -7.40 -11.06 11.28
CA THR A 55 -8.86 -11.23 11.16
C THR A 55 -9.54 -9.93 11.59
N GLY A 56 -10.57 -9.49 10.85
CA GLY A 56 -11.27 -8.22 11.11
C GLY A 56 -10.77 -7.04 10.25
N VAL A 57 -11.12 -5.81 10.62
CA VAL A 57 -10.67 -4.59 9.92
C VAL A 57 -9.24 -4.29 10.34
N VAL A 58 -8.29 -4.74 9.53
CA VAL A 58 -6.85 -4.61 9.78
C VAL A 58 -6.39 -3.17 9.51
N THR A 59 -6.65 -2.65 8.31
CA THR A 59 -6.36 -1.26 7.95
C THR A 59 -7.48 -0.35 8.46
N ARG A 60 -7.26 0.35 9.58
CA ARG A 60 -8.21 1.32 10.19
C ARG A 60 -7.85 2.78 9.91
N ARG A 61 -6.67 3.04 9.34
CA ARG A 61 -6.18 4.34 8.91
C ARG A 61 -5.65 4.23 7.48
N PRO A 62 -5.77 5.26 6.64
CA PRO A 62 -5.06 5.28 5.37
C PRO A 62 -3.56 5.14 5.60
N LEU A 63 -2.89 4.32 4.78
CA LEU A 63 -1.43 4.27 4.75
C LEU A 63 -0.96 4.89 3.43
N ILE A 64 -0.27 6.01 3.52
CA ILE A 64 0.43 6.62 2.39
C ILE A 64 1.84 6.03 2.35
N LEU A 65 2.04 5.09 1.44
CA LEU A 65 3.29 4.38 1.22
C LEU A 65 4.03 4.99 0.04
N GLN A 66 5.16 5.62 0.32
CA GLN A 66 6.03 6.21 -0.67
C GLN A 66 7.24 5.31 -0.88
N LEU A 67 7.30 4.68 -2.05
CA LEU A 67 8.48 3.97 -2.51
C LEU A 67 9.46 5.00 -3.07
N VAL A 68 10.68 4.97 -2.54
CA VAL A 68 11.76 5.87 -2.94
C VAL A 68 12.90 5.01 -3.46
N HIS A 69 13.20 5.18 -4.74
CA HIS A 69 14.36 4.55 -5.35
C HIS A 69 15.64 5.17 -4.77
N VAL A 70 16.57 4.34 -4.33
CA VAL A 70 17.91 4.76 -3.90
C VAL A 70 18.97 4.00 -4.68
N SER A 71 20.14 4.61 -4.87
CA SER A 71 21.27 3.93 -5.49
C SER A 71 21.67 2.71 -4.64
N PRO A 72 22.11 1.59 -5.24
CA PRO A 72 22.69 0.47 -4.49
C PRO A 72 23.89 0.87 -3.61
N GLU A 73 24.52 2.02 -3.90
CA GLU A 73 25.63 2.59 -3.13
C GLU A 73 25.15 3.39 -1.90
N ASP A 74 23.88 3.81 -1.86
CA ASP A 74 23.28 4.54 -0.74
C ASP A 74 22.89 3.56 0.39
N LYS A 75 23.90 3.00 1.07
CA LYS A 75 23.70 2.10 2.20
C LYS A 75 23.63 2.88 3.52
N ARG A 76 22.68 2.52 4.38
CA ARG A 76 22.55 3.12 5.73
C ARG A 76 23.11 2.16 6.77
N LYS A 77 23.95 2.68 7.67
CA LYS A 77 24.39 1.92 8.85
C LYS A 77 23.20 1.73 9.79
N THR A 78 22.96 0.50 10.23
CA THR A 78 22.05 0.24 11.37
C THR A 78 22.56 1.02 12.57
N THR A 79 21.90 2.11 12.94
CA THR A 79 22.21 2.85 14.16
C THR A 79 21.82 2.00 15.36
N GLY A 80 22.79 1.33 15.98
CA GLY A 80 22.73 1.13 17.42
C GLY A 80 22.83 2.52 18.04
N GLU A 81 21.77 2.92 18.73
CA GLU A 81 21.61 4.14 19.54
C GLU A 81 22.88 5.01 19.73
N GLU A 82 23.09 6.00 18.84
CA GLU A 82 24.21 6.97 18.94
C GLU A 82 23.91 8.18 19.85
N ASN A 83 22.92 8.09 20.76
CA ASN A 83 22.52 9.21 21.61
C ASN A 83 22.87 9.06 23.10
N ASP A 84 23.66 8.06 23.50
CA ASP A 84 24.20 7.97 24.86
C ASP A 84 25.66 8.48 24.92
N PRO A 85 25.95 9.60 25.62
CA PRO A 85 27.32 10.11 25.80
C PRO A 85 28.24 9.15 26.59
N ALA A 86 27.70 8.10 27.22
CA ALA A 86 28.48 7.16 28.03
C ALA A 86 29.16 6.05 27.22
N THR A 87 28.80 5.83 25.95
CA THR A 87 29.26 4.67 25.16
C THR A 87 30.71 4.77 24.68
N TRP A 88 31.33 5.96 24.77
CA TRP A 88 32.70 6.19 24.26
C TRP A 88 33.80 5.50 25.08
N LYS A 89 33.51 4.96 26.27
CA LYS A 89 34.52 4.34 27.14
C LYS A 89 34.78 2.86 26.90
N ASN A 90 33.96 2.15 26.12
CA ASN A 90 34.11 0.71 25.89
C ASN A 90 34.30 0.36 24.41
N SER A 91 35.36 0.89 23.78
CA SER A 91 35.75 0.66 22.38
C SER A 91 36.26 -0.77 22.06
N ARG A 92 35.69 -1.83 22.64
CA ARG A 92 36.09 -3.23 22.35
C ARG A 92 34.99 -4.18 21.91
N HIS A 93 33.75 -3.71 21.81
CA HIS A 93 32.67 -4.43 21.12
C HIS A 93 31.98 -3.50 20.12
N LEU A 94 32.70 -3.14 19.07
CA LEU A 94 32.09 -2.57 17.88
C LEU A 94 31.32 -3.70 17.20
N SER A 95 30.01 -3.82 17.47
CA SER A 95 29.13 -4.61 16.63
C SER A 95 29.35 -4.13 15.20
N LYS A 96 29.77 -5.02 14.29
CA LYS A 96 29.81 -4.74 12.85
C LYS A 96 28.40 -4.30 12.46
N GLY A 97 28.19 -3.00 12.30
CA GLY A 97 26.92 -2.46 11.83
C GLY A 97 26.63 -3.10 10.47
N VAL A 98 25.52 -3.81 10.37
CA VAL A 98 25.06 -4.35 9.10
C VAL A 98 24.62 -3.15 8.28
N GLU A 99 25.18 -2.99 7.09
CA GLU A 99 24.70 -1.99 6.15
C GLU A 99 23.35 -2.45 5.61
N ALA A 100 22.30 -1.67 5.86
CA ALA A 100 20.97 -1.94 5.35
C ALA A 100 20.85 -1.35 3.94
N GLU A 101 20.55 -2.22 2.97
CA GLU A 101 20.27 -1.85 1.58
C GLU A 101 18.84 -1.29 1.41
N GLU A 102 17.94 -1.61 2.35
CA GLU A 102 16.56 -1.16 2.37
C GLU A 102 16.20 -0.66 3.76
N TRP A 103 15.44 0.44 3.85
CA TRP A 103 14.96 0.96 5.13
C TRP A 103 13.64 1.72 5.00
N GLY A 104 12.89 1.77 6.09
CA GLY A 104 11.68 2.55 6.26
C GLY A 104 11.93 3.82 7.08
N LYS A 105 11.08 4.82 6.87
CA LYS A 105 11.02 6.05 7.67
C LYS A 105 9.58 6.51 7.78
N PHE A 106 9.08 6.64 9.00
CA PHE A 106 7.77 7.22 9.23
C PHE A 106 7.86 8.73 9.45
N LEU A 107 6.80 9.44 9.08
CA LEU A 107 6.72 10.87 9.33
C LEU A 107 6.66 11.20 10.83
N HIS A 108 5.91 10.41 11.62
CA HIS A 108 5.68 10.69 13.03
C HIS A 108 6.90 10.42 13.92
N THR A 109 7.81 9.52 13.52
CA THR A 109 9.07 9.24 14.24
C THR A 109 10.27 10.04 13.72
N LYS A 110 10.01 11.05 12.88
CA LYS A 110 10.97 12.05 12.37
C LYS A 110 12.18 11.44 11.70
N ASN A 111 13.24 11.10 12.45
CA ASN A 111 14.54 10.65 11.92
C ASN A 111 14.86 9.19 12.25
N LYS A 112 13.99 8.47 12.96
CA LYS A 112 14.17 7.03 13.21
C LYS A 112 14.16 6.28 11.87
N LEU A 113 15.18 5.45 11.68
CA LEU A 113 15.29 4.54 10.53
C LEU A 113 14.87 3.15 10.98
N TYR A 114 14.09 2.48 10.13
CA TYR A 114 13.62 1.12 10.37
C TYR A 114 14.27 0.22 9.33
N THR A 115 15.26 -0.56 9.73
CA THR A 115 15.94 -1.50 8.82
C THR A 115 15.27 -2.87 8.84
N ASP A 116 14.49 -3.16 9.87
CA ASP A 116 13.67 -4.36 9.99
C ASP A 116 12.23 -4.05 9.55
N PHE A 117 11.72 -4.81 8.58
CA PHE A 117 10.35 -4.65 8.07
C PHE A 117 9.29 -5.19 9.03
N ASP A 118 9.64 -6.08 9.96
CA ASP A 118 8.74 -6.50 11.02
C ASP A 118 8.55 -5.35 12.03
N GLU A 119 9.59 -4.57 12.33
CA GLU A 119 9.45 -3.33 13.12
C GLU A 119 8.58 -2.28 12.41
N ILE A 120 8.69 -2.17 11.08
CA ILE A 120 7.80 -1.30 10.28
C ILE A 120 6.35 -1.75 10.45
N ARG A 121 6.08 -3.06 10.31
CA ARG A 121 4.73 -3.61 10.47
C ARG A 121 4.19 -3.30 11.87
N GLN A 122 4.98 -3.54 12.90
CA GLN A 122 4.60 -3.31 14.28
C GLN A 122 4.37 -1.82 14.58
N GLU A 123 5.16 -0.93 13.98
CA GLU A 123 4.94 0.52 14.07
C GLU A 123 3.63 0.95 13.42
N ILE A 124 3.24 0.37 12.28
CA ILE A 124 1.94 0.65 11.64
C ILE A 124 0.81 0.24 12.59
N GLU A 125 0.90 -0.91 13.24
CA GLU A 125 -0.08 -1.38 14.23
C GLU A 125 -0.15 -0.43 15.43
N ASN A 126 1.00 -0.12 16.04
CA ASN A 126 1.11 0.77 17.19
C ASN A 126 0.52 2.16 16.90
N GLU A 127 0.86 2.76 15.76
CA GLU A 127 0.40 4.08 15.37
C GLU A 127 -1.10 4.05 14.97
N THR A 128 -1.59 2.93 14.45
CA THR A 128 -3.03 2.73 14.22
C THR A 128 -3.81 2.71 15.52
N GLU A 129 -3.33 1.97 16.51
CA GLU A 129 -3.96 1.85 17.84
C GLU A 129 -3.89 3.16 18.63
N ARG A 130 -2.77 3.87 18.54
CA ARG A 130 -2.57 5.15 19.24
C ARG A 130 -3.63 6.20 18.91
N ILE A 131 -4.01 6.31 17.63
CA ILE A 131 -4.97 7.32 17.17
C ILE A 131 -6.40 6.80 17.13
N SER A 132 -6.60 5.57 16.64
CA SER A 132 -7.95 5.00 16.50
C SER A 132 -8.50 4.44 17.81
N GLY A 133 -7.63 4.31 18.83
CA GLY A 133 -7.91 3.66 20.10
C GLY A 133 -8.27 2.18 19.94
N ASN A 134 -8.76 1.60 21.04
CA ASN A 134 -9.31 0.24 21.05
C ASN A 134 -10.74 0.16 20.50
N ASN A 135 -11.37 1.30 20.20
CA ASN A 135 -12.79 1.37 19.84
C ASN A 135 -13.10 0.93 18.39
N LYS A 136 -12.18 0.19 17.74
CA LYS A 136 -12.28 -0.39 16.38
C LYS A 136 -12.73 0.54 15.23
N GLY A 137 -12.90 1.84 15.48
CA GLY A 137 -13.26 2.85 14.48
C GLY A 137 -12.15 3.11 13.48
N VAL A 138 -12.47 3.90 12.44
CA VAL A 138 -11.51 4.36 11.44
C VAL A 138 -11.13 5.81 11.71
N SER A 139 -9.89 6.18 11.42
CA SER A 139 -9.44 7.57 11.45
C SER A 139 -9.07 8.03 10.04
N PRO A 140 -9.46 9.26 9.65
CA PRO A 140 -9.11 9.83 8.36
C PRO A 140 -7.65 10.30 8.29
N GLU A 141 -6.93 10.32 9.42
CA GLU A 141 -5.55 10.79 9.49
C GLU A 141 -4.58 9.72 8.98
N PRO A 142 -3.87 9.95 7.85
CA PRO A 142 -3.02 8.95 7.24
C PRO A 142 -1.72 8.72 8.01
N ILE A 143 -1.26 7.47 8.02
CA ILE A 143 0.11 7.10 8.38
C ILE A 143 0.98 7.31 7.14
N HIS A 144 2.07 8.05 7.28
CA HIS A 144 3.01 8.29 6.18
C HIS A 144 4.27 7.47 6.38
N LEU A 145 4.53 6.56 5.44
CA LEU A 145 5.69 5.67 5.44
C LEU A 145 6.46 5.86 4.12
N LYS A 146 7.75 6.15 4.24
CA LYS A 146 8.71 6.09 3.12
C LYS A 146 9.49 4.78 3.21
N VAL A 147 9.53 4.01 2.13
CA VAL A 147 10.39 2.84 1.98
C VAL A 147 11.44 3.14 0.92
N PHE A 148 12.69 3.07 1.31
CA PHE A 148 13.85 3.30 0.46
C PHE A 148 14.40 1.94 0.03
N SER A 149 14.53 1.72 -1.28
CA SER A 149 15.07 0.47 -1.83
C SER A 149 15.66 0.70 -3.24
N PRO A 150 16.72 -0.02 -3.62
CA PRO A 150 17.21 -0.01 -4.99
C PRO A 150 16.28 -0.75 -5.97
N ASN A 151 15.36 -1.58 -5.46
CA ASN A 151 14.52 -2.48 -6.26
C ASN A 151 13.14 -1.90 -6.60
N VAL A 152 12.85 -0.67 -6.15
CA VAL A 152 11.56 0.00 -6.35
C VAL A 152 11.69 1.20 -7.29
N VAL A 153 10.60 1.58 -7.95
CA VAL A 153 10.47 2.90 -8.57
C VAL A 153 9.95 3.92 -7.56
N ASN A 154 10.20 5.20 -7.84
CA ASN A 154 9.53 6.28 -7.15
C ASN A 154 8.01 6.20 -7.41
N LEU A 155 7.24 5.80 -6.41
CA LEU A 155 5.80 5.59 -6.52
C LEU A 155 5.11 5.85 -5.19
N THR A 156 3.93 6.48 -5.24
CA THR A 156 3.08 6.63 -4.05
C THR A 156 1.86 5.73 -4.16
N LEU A 157 1.73 4.83 -3.20
CA LEU A 157 0.62 3.92 -3.00
C LEU A 157 -0.19 4.38 -1.80
N VAL A 158 -1.52 4.30 -1.88
CA VAL A 158 -2.42 4.52 -0.75
C VAL A 158 -3.18 3.25 -0.47
N ASP A 159 -2.94 2.65 0.70
CA ASP A 159 -3.82 1.63 1.25
C ASP A 159 -4.94 2.31 2.01
N LEU A 160 -6.18 1.88 1.76
CA LEU A 160 -7.37 2.40 2.42
C LEU A 160 -8.08 1.29 3.20
N PRO A 161 -8.79 1.65 4.28
CA PRO A 161 -9.67 0.71 4.96
C PRO A 161 -10.60 -0.02 3.99
N GLY A 162 -10.75 -1.33 4.20
CA GLY A 162 -11.63 -2.15 3.37
C GLY A 162 -13.10 -1.85 3.64
N MET A 163 -13.91 -1.74 2.59
CA MET A 163 -15.36 -1.58 2.74
C MET A 163 -15.96 -2.80 3.47
N THR A 164 -16.81 -2.53 4.46
CA THR A 164 -17.60 -3.52 5.21
C THR A 164 -19.05 -3.04 5.27
N LYS A 165 -20.01 -3.98 5.19
CA LYS A 165 -21.46 -3.71 5.28
C LYS A 165 -22.00 -3.89 6.70
N VAL A 166 -21.25 -4.58 7.57
CA VAL A 166 -21.70 -4.90 8.92
C VAL A 166 -20.62 -4.48 9.91
N PRO A 167 -20.93 -3.56 10.84
CA PRO A 167 -20.02 -3.23 11.93
C PRO A 167 -19.67 -4.49 12.74
N VAL A 168 -18.40 -4.67 13.07
CA VAL A 168 -17.93 -5.78 13.92
C VAL A 168 -17.36 -5.27 15.24
N GLY A 169 -17.75 -5.89 16.34
CA GLY A 169 -17.34 -5.47 17.69
C GLY A 169 -17.82 -4.05 18.02
N ASP A 170 -16.92 -3.20 18.52
CA ASP A 170 -17.24 -1.85 18.98
C ASP A 170 -17.25 -0.79 17.86
N GLN A 171 -17.30 -1.23 16.60
CA GLN A 171 -17.39 -0.32 15.47
C GLN A 171 -18.67 0.53 15.50
N PRO A 172 -18.59 1.81 15.12
CA PRO A 172 -19.75 2.67 15.10
C PRO A 172 -20.73 2.22 13.99
N LYS A 173 -22.03 2.50 14.17
CA LYS A 173 -23.08 2.04 13.24
C LYS A 173 -22.93 2.64 11.83
N ASP A 174 -22.29 3.79 11.73
CA ASP A 174 -22.00 4.54 10.51
C ASP A 174 -20.61 4.25 9.92
N ILE A 175 -19.91 3.20 10.38
CA ILE A 175 -18.56 2.84 9.92
C ILE A 175 -18.47 2.67 8.39
N GLU A 176 -19.52 2.13 7.77
CA GLU A 176 -19.60 1.99 6.31
C GLU A 176 -19.55 3.35 5.61
N LEU A 177 -20.31 4.33 6.12
CA LEU A 177 -20.33 5.69 5.59
C LEU A 177 -18.98 6.38 5.79
N GLN A 178 -18.37 6.25 6.97
CA GLN A 178 -17.06 6.83 7.25
C GLN A 178 -15.97 6.28 6.32
N ILE A 179 -15.92 4.96 6.12
CA ILE A 179 -14.98 4.32 5.19
C ILE A 179 -15.24 4.79 3.75
N ARG A 180 -16.50 4.87 3.34
CA ARG A 180 -16.89 5.35 2.01
C ARG A 180 -16.45 6.78 1.76
N GLU A 181 -16.72 7.70 2.69
CA GLU A 181 -16.29 9.10 2.61
C GLU A 181 -14.77 9.23 2.57
N LEU A 182 -14.08 8.43 3.40
CA LEU A 182 -12.62 8.37 3.40
C LEU A 182 -12.09 7.93 2.04
N ILE A 183 -12.64 6.86 1.44
CA ILE A 183 -12.23 6.41 0.11
C ILE A 183 -12.46 7.51 -0.92
N LEU A 184 -13.67 8.08 -0.97
CA LEU A 184 -14.03 9.14 -1.91
C LEU A 184 -13.08 10.33 -1.83
N ARG A 185 -12.64 10.70 -0.62
CA ARG A 185 -11.66 11.78 -0.44
C ARG A 185 -10.35 11.54 -1.20
N PHE A 186 -9.86 10.31 -1.25
CA PHE A 186 -8.62 9.98 -1.98
C PHE A 186 -8.86 9.78 -3.48
N ILE A 187 -9.91 9.04 -3.86
CA ILE A 187 -10.15 8.73 -5.27
C ILE A 187 -10.74 9.89 -6.07
N SER A 188 -11.29 10.93 -5.42
CA SER A 188 -11.76 12.16 -6.09
C SER A 188 -10.61 12.99 -6.68
N ASN A 189 -9.35 12.74 -6.29
CA ASN A 189 -8.20 13.40 -6.90
C ASN A 189 -8.09 12.97 -8.38
N PRO A 190 -8.19 13.90 -9.36
CA PRO A 190 -8.09 13.57 -10.78
C PRO A 190 -6.70 13.04 -11.17
N ASN A 191 -5.65 13.39 -10.41
CA ASN A 191 -4.29 12.87 -10.58
C ASN A 191 -4.04 11.62 -9.72
N SER A 192 -5.03 10.73 -9.64
CA SER A 192 -4.88 9.42 -9.01
C SER A 192 -5.37 8.30 -9.93
N ILE A 193 -4.63 7.18 -9.93
CA ILE A 193 -5.04 5.92 -10.52
C ILE A 193 -5.78 5.12 -9.44
N ILE A 194 -6.99 4.68 -9.76
CA ILE A 194 -7.80 3.87 -8.87
C ILE A 194 -7.49 2.40 -9.17
N LEU A 195 -6.94 1.70 -8.19
CA LEU A 195 -6.71 0.26 -8.24
C LEU A 195 -7.89 -0.46 -7.59
N ALA A 196 -8.87 -0.86 -8.39
CA ALA A 196 -10.11 -1.49 -7.93
C ALA A 196 -9.90 -3.01 -7.73
N VAL A 197 -9.61 -3.41 -6.50
CA VAL A 197 -9.29 -4.80 -6.12
C VAL A 197 -10.56 -5.55 -5.73
N THR A 198 -10.91 -6.57 -6.53
CA THR A 198 -12.07 -7.44 -6.34
C THR A 198 -11.64 -8.91 -6.31
N ALA A 199 -12.21 -9.71 -5.41
CA ALA A 199 -11.94 -11.14 -5.37
C ALA A 199 -12.80 -11.89 -6.41
N ALA A 200 -12.20 -12.85 -7.12
CA ALA A 200 -12.86 -13.63 -8.17
C ALA A 200 -13.96 -14.56 -7.65
N ASN A 201 -13.88 -14.95 -6.38
CA ASN A 201 -14.89 -15.77 -5.71
C ASN A 201 -16.10 -14.97 -5.21
N THR A 202 -16.31 -13.75 -5.74
CA THR A 202 -17.46 -12.89 -5.45
C THR A 202 -18.06 -12.40 -6.77
N ASP A 203 -19.36 -12.07 -6.77
CA ASP A 203 -20.00 -11.54 -7.98
C ASP A 203 -19.45 -10.15 -8.31
N MET A 204 -18.69 -10.11 -9.40
CA MET A 204 -17.94 -8.96 -9.85
C MET A 204 -18.84 -7.83 -10.37
N ALA A 205 -20.05 -8.15 -10.84
CA ALA A 205 -21.04 -7.15 -11.22
C ALA A 205 -21.50 -6.31 -10.01
N THR A 206 -21.39 -6.88 -8.80
CA THR A 206 -21.75 -6.23 -7.54
C THR A 206 -20.55 -5.65 -6.79
N SER A 207 -19.34 -5.66 -7.38
CA SER A 207 -18.13 -5.15 -6.74
C SER A 207 -18.29 -3.72 -6.23
N GLU A 208 -18.21 -3.56 -4.92
CA GLU A 208 -18.25 -2.25 -4.27
C GLU A 208 -17.05 -1.38 -4.69
N ALA A 209 -15.91 -1.99 -5.02
CA ALA A 209 -14.73 -1.28 -5.50
C ALA A 209 -14.99 -0.59 -6.84
N LEU A 210 -15.65 -1.29 -7.76
CA LEU A 210 -15.99 -0.73 -9.08
C LEU A 210 -17.16 0.26 -8.99
N LYS A 211 -18.15 -0.01 -8.14
CA LYS A 211 -19.27 0.92 -7.91
C LYS A 211 -18.77 2.28 -7.42
N ILE A 212 -17.97 2.32 -6.35
CA ILE A 212 -17.46 3.58 -5.79
C ILE A 212 -16.48 4.27 -6.75
N SER A 213 -15.70 3.52 -7.53
CA SER A 213 -14.80 4.09 -8.53
C SER A 213 -15.57 4.81 -9.64
N ARG A 214 -16.69 4.25 -10.10
CA ARG A 214 -17.53 4.87 -11.15
C ARG A 214 -18.18 6.18 -10.71
N GLU A 215 -18.33 6.43 -9.42
CA GLU A 215 -18.86 7.71 -8.94
C GLU A 215 -17.91 8.89 -9.25
N VAL A 216 -16.60 8.62 -9.32
CA VAL A 216 -15.55 9.64 -9.56
C VAL A 216 -14.77 9.43 -10.87
N ASP A 217 -14.98 8.29 -11.53
CA ASP A 217 -14.44 7.93 -12.84
C ASP A 217 -15.47 7.10 -13.65
N PRO A 218 -16.58 7.71 -14.10
CA PRO A 218 -17.67 6.99 -14.77
C PRO A 218 -17.24 6.26 -16.04
N ASP A 219 -16.25 6.82 -16.74
CA ASP A 219 -15.71 6.29 -18.00
C ASP A 219 -14.60 5.24 -17.78
N GLY A 220 -14.16 5.05 -16.53
CA GLY A 220 -13.08 4.11 -16.18
C GLY A 220 -11.71 4.50 -16.75
N ARG A 221 -11.46 5.78 -17.03
CA ARG A 221 -10.23 6.28 -17.70
C ARG A 221 -8.98 6.13 -16.85
N ARG A 222 -9.13 6.19 -15.53
CA ARG A 222 -8.04 6.11 -14.56
C ARG A 222 -8.25 4.98 -13.54
N THR A 223 -9.14 4.05 -13.85
CA THR A 223 -9.44 2.88 -13.03
C THR A 223 -8.86 1.63 -13.68
N LEU A 224 -8.05 0.89 -12.93
CA LEU A 224 -7.53 -0.44 -13.27
C LEU A 224 -8.21 -1.47 -12.37
N ALA A 225 -8.78 -2.52 -12.96
CA ALA A 225 -9.39 -3.60 -12.18
C ALA A 225 -8.37 -4.70 -11.89
N VAL A 226 -8.23 -5.07 -10.61
CA VAL A 226 -7.41 -6.20 -10.18
C VAL A 226 -8.29 -7.29 -9.63
N ILE A 227 -8.17 -8.48 -10.21
CA ILE A 227 -8.98 -9.64 -9.88
C ILE A 227 -8.13 -10.64 -9.10
N THR A 228 -8.36 -10.73 -7.79
CA THR A 228 -7.59 -11.60 -6.89
C THR A 228 -8.29 -12.93 -6.66
N LYS A 229 -7.61 -13.88 -6.00
CA LYS A 229 -8.23 -15.15 -5.54
C LYS A 229 -8.85 -16.00 -6.66
N LEU A 230 -8.28 -15.97 -7.86
CA LEU A 230 -8.71 -16.79 -9.00
C LEU A 230 -8.63 -18.30 -8.70
N ASP A 231 -7.71 -18.68 -7.81
CA ASP A 231 -7.53 -20.04 -7.29
C ASP A 231 -8.64 -20.51 -6.34
N LEU A 232 -9.48 -19.59 -5.84
CA LEU A 232 -10.56 -19.86 -4.90
C LEU A 232 -11.96 -19.76 -5.54
N MET A 233 -12.03 -19.76 -6.87
CA MET A 233 -13.30 -19.78 -7.60
C MET A 233 -14.02 -21.12 -7.43
N ASP A 234 -15.35 -21.10 -7.47
CA ASP A 234 -16.17 -22.30 -7.35
C ASP A 234 -15.91 -23.24 -8.53
N ALA A 235 -15.91 -24.55 -8.25
CA ALA A 235 -15.69 -25.57 -9.27
C ALA A 235 -16.74 -25.45 -10.40
N GLY A 236 -16.26 -25.37 -11.64
CA GLY A 236 -17.11 -25.18 -12.82
C GLY A 236 -17.40 -23.72 -13.18
N THR A 237 -16.78 -22.76 -12.48
CA THR A 237 -16.82 -21.32 -12.84
C THR A 237 -15.45 -20.82 -13.29
N ASP A 238 -15.42 -19.73 -14.07
CA ASP A 238 -14.19 -19.06 -14.50
C ASP A 238 -14.38 -17.54 -14.61
N ALA A 239 -13.27 -16.81 -14.67
CA ALA A 239 -13.25 -15.35 -14.80
C ALA A 239 -12.94 -14.88 -16.24
N MET A 240 -13.10 -15.73 -17.26
CA MET A 240 -12.63 -15.45 -18.62
C MET A 240 -13.32 -14.23 -19.23
N ASP A 241 -14.65 -14.15 -19.14
CA ASP A 241 -15.40 -13.01 -19.67
C ASP A 241 -15.04 -11.70 -18.98
N VAL A 242 -14.73 -11.78 -17.69
CA VAL A 242 -14.27 -10.62 -16.92
C VAL A 242 -12.90 -10.19 -17.38
N LEU A 243 -11.92 -11.11 -17.43
CA LEU A 243 -10.55 -10.80 -17.83
C LEU A 243 -10.45 -10.33 -19.29
N MET A 244 -11.36 -10.78 -20.16
CA MET A 244 -11.49 -10.32 -21.55
C MET A 244 -12.19 -8.96 -21.68
N GLY A 245 -12.61 -8.32 -20.58
CA GLY A 245 -13.25 -7.00 -20.60
C GLY A 245 -14.68 -6.99 -21.11
N ARG A 246 -15.36 -8.15 -21.15
CA ARG A 246 -16.75 -8.25 -21.64
C ARG A 246 -17.78 -7.81 -20.60
N VAL A 247 -17.41 -7.85 -19.33
CA VAL A 247 -18.31 -7.57 -18.19
C VAL A 247 -18.03 -6.21 -17.53
N ILE A 248 -16.75 -5.85 -17.40
CA ILE A 248 -16.32 -4.70 -16.59
C ILE A 248 -15.76 -3.59 -17.50
N PRO A 249 -16.46 -2.45 -17.63
CA PRO A 249 -15.99 -1.31 -18.41
C PRO A 249 -14.93 -0.50 -17.66
N VAL A 250 -13.67 -0.94 -17.71
CA VAL A 250 -12.49 -0.17 -17.26
C VAL A 250 -11.52 0.01 -18.43
N LYS A 251 -10.90 1.19 -18.56
CA LYS A 251 -10.06 1.53 -19.72
C LYS A 251 -8.58 1.21 -19.50
N LEU A 252 -8.11 1.18 -18.26
CA LEU A 252 -6.72 0.77 -17.95
C LEU A 252 -6.53 -0.75 -18.01
N GLY A 253 -7.60 -1.51 -18.24
CA GLY A 253 -7.56 -2.97 -18.35
C GLY A 253 -7.88 -3.69 -17.04
N ILE A 254 -7.83 -5.02 -17.13
CA ILE A 254 -8.22 -5.96 -16.09
C ILE A 254 -7.08 -6.96 -15.92
N ILE A 255 -6.59 -7.11 -14.70
CA ILE A 255 -5.44 -7.97 -14.41
C ILE A 255 -5.83 -8.99 -13.35
N GLY A 256 -5.69 -10.28 -13.68
CA GLY A 256 -5.82 -11.38 -12.74
C GLY A 256 -4.54 -11.60 -11.94
N VAL A 257 -4.66 -11.78 -10.62
CA VAL A 257 -3.52 -12.01 -9.72
C VAL A 257 -3.85 -13.13 -8.72
N VAL A 258 -2.92 -14.05 -8.53
CA VAL A 258 -2.95 -15.03 -7.45
C VAL A 258 -1.84 -14.66 -6.46
N ASN A 259 -2.22 -14.25 -5.26
CA ASN A 259 -1.30 -13.85 -4.20
C ASN A 259 -1.04 -15.01 -3.25
N ARG A 260 0.05 -14.93 -2.46
CA ARG A 260 0.34 -15.90 -1.40
C ARG A 260 -0.80 -15.93 -0.37
N LEU A 261 -1.34 -17.12 -0.10
CA LEU A 261 -2.35 -17.32 0.94
C LEU A 261 -1.74 -17.06 2.33
N ALA A 262 -2.51 -16.46 3.23
CA ALA A 262 -2.08 -16.20 4.62
C ALA A 262 -1.72 -17.48 5.40
N ILE A 263 -2.16 -18.65 4.93
CA ILE A 263 -1.95 -19.96 5.58
C ILE A 263 -0.52 -20.50 5.36
N LYS A 264 0.26 -19.98 4.41
CA LYS A 264 1.63 -20.47 4.11
C LYS A 264 2.75 -19.74 4.87
N ILE A 265 2.46 -19.21 6.06
CA ILE A 265 3.48 -18.70 6.99
C ILE A 265 3.57 -19.72 8.13
N GLU A 266 4.23 -20.86 7.86
CA GLU A 266 4.74 -21.80 8.86
C GLU A 266 6.25 -21.90 8.69
#